data_AF-A0A9P6AV97-F1
#
_entry.id   AF-A0A9P6AV97-F1
#
_cell.length_a   1.000
_cell.length_b   1.000
_cell.length_c   1.000
_cell.angle_alpha   90.00
_cell.angle_beta   90.00
_cell.angle_gamma   90.00
#
_symmetry.space_group_name_H-M   'P 1'
#
loop_
_entity.id
_entity.type
_entity.pdbx_description
1 polymer ?
#
loop_
_entity_poly.entity_id
_entity_poly.type
_entity_poly.pdbx_seq_one_letter_code
_entity_poly.pdbx_strand_id
1 'polypeptide(L)'
;QLARAQKVAARAWEDSTKRSYGTGLSCWAEWCDINGIPEDEQMPIDSVLLACFAANAAGSIGISGFDNWFSGLQAWHVYHNMQWNGGDEYVQLILSGVRKLAPSSSTHDPRPPVQLAHLEAIYDVLDFLNSYDAACWAVVCTAFWGVAQLGEVTV
;
A
#
# COMPACT_ATOMS: atom_id res chain seq x y z
N GLN A 1 -28.68 -1.10 -12.88
CA GLN A 1 -27.92 -2.35 -12.62
C GLN A 1 -26.44 -2.07 -12.35
N LEU A 2 -25.76 -1.21 -13.14
CA LEU A 2 -24.37 -0.77 -12.92
C LEU A 2 -24.10 -0.18 -11.52
N ALA A 3 -24.95 0.74 -11.04
CA ALA A 3 -24.80 1.33 -9.70
C ALA A 3 -24.88 0.30 -8.56
N ARG A 4 -25.61 -0.81 -8.75
CA ARG A 4 -25.65 -1.92 -7.78
C ARG A 4 -24.37 -2.74 -7.82
N ALA A 5 -23.85 -3.04 -9.02
CA ALA A 5 -22.58 -3.74 -9.19
C ALA A 5 -21.41 -2.95 -8.57
N GLN A 6 -21.34 -1.64 -8.81
CA GLN A 6 -20.35 -0.74 -8.20
C GLN A 6 -20.43 -0.70 -6.68
N LYS A 7 -21.64 -0.67 -6.09
CA LYS A 7 -21.81 -0.77 -4.63
C LYS A 7 -21.28 -2.09 -4.06
N VAL A 8 -21.49 -3.20 -4.77
CA VAL A 8 -20.97 -4.51 -4.35
C VAL A 8 -19.46 -4.57 -4.52
N ALA A 9 -18.92 -4.08 -5.63
CA ALA A 9 -17.48 -4.01 -5.88
C ALA A 9 -16.76 -3.18 -4.81
N ALA A 10 -17.34 -2.05 -4.39
CA ALA A 10 -16.78 -1.21 -3.32
C ALA A 10 -16.70 -1.93 -1.96
N ARG A 11 -17.51 -2.97 -1.75
CA ARG A 11 -17.45 -3.81 -0.52
C ARG A 11 -16.39 -4.90 -0.59
N ALA A 12 -15.77 -5.13 -1.75
CA ALA A 12 -14.69 -6.11 -1.89
C ALA A 12 -13.36 -5.62 -1.30
N TRP A 13 -13.23 -4.34 -0.96
CA TRP A 13 -12.03 -3.76 -0.37
C TRP A 13 -12.27 -3.29 1.06
N GLU A 14 -11.28 -3.54 1.91
CA GLU A 14 -11.19 -2.99 3.25
C GLU A 14 -11.05 -1.46 3.22
N ASP A 15 -11.49 -0.79 4.28
CA ASP A 15 -11.42 0.68 4.35
C ASP A 15 -9.98 1.21 4.39
N SER A 16 -9.05 0.44 4.96
CA SER A 16 -7.61 0.72 4.89
C SER A 16 -7.11 0.70 3.44
N THR A 17 -7.49 -0.31 2.66
CA THR A 17 -7.13 -0.45 1.25
C THR A 17 -7.68 0.70 0.40
N LYS A 18 -8.94 1.11 0.63
CA LYS A 18 -9.54 2.26 -0.07
C LYS A 18 -8.75 3.54 0.18
N ARG A 19 -8.31 3.78 1.42
CA ARG A 19 -7.49 4.94 1.76
C ARG A 19 -6.14 4.91 1.03
N SER A 20 -5.46 3.76 1.06
CA SER A 20 -4.17 3.60 0.37
C SER A 20 -4.29 3.77 -1.15
N TYR A 21 -5.35 3.25 -1.77
CA TYR A 21 -5.62 3.46 -3.19
C TYR A 21 -5.98 4.90 -3.53
N GLY A 22 -6.71 5.59 -2.63
CA GLY A 22 -7.02 7.01 -2.76
C GLY A 22 -5.76 7.88 -2.84
N THR A 23 -4.68 7.51 -2.14
CA THR A 23 -3.38 8.18 -2.27
C THR A 23 -2.84 8.11 -3.69
N GLY A 24 -2.88 6.92 -4.33
CA GLY A 24 -2.42 6.73 -5.71
C GLY A 24 -3.19 7.59 -6.71
N LEU A 25 -4.51 7.65 -6.57
CA LEU A 25 -5.37 8.49 -7.40
C LEU A 25 -5.12 9.98 -7.18
N SER A 26 -4.81 10.39 -5.94
CA SER A 26 -4.50 11.79 -5.63
C SER A 26 -3.17 12.21 -6.26
N CYS A 27 -2.12 11.38 -6.15
CA CYS A 27 -0.83 11.66 -6.77
C CYS A 27 -0.91 11.68 -8.31
N TRP A 28 -1.77 10.86 -8.89
CA TRP A 28 -2.08 10.91 -10.32
C TRP A 28 -2.75 12.23 -10.71
N ALA A 29 -3.82 12.62 -10.02
CA ALA A 29 -4.54 13.86 -10.32
C ALA A 29 -3.61 15.09 -10.19
N GLU A 30 -2.81 15.15 -9.13
CA GLU A 30 -1.80 16.19 -8.95
C GLU A 30 -0.78 16.22 -10.09
N TRP A 31 -0.30 15.05 -10.54
CA TRP A 31 0.61 14.97 -11.68
C TRP A 31 -0.06 15.44 -12.98
N CYS A 32 -1.33 15.08 -13.21
CA CYS A 32 -2.09 15.56 -14.37
C CYS A 32 -2.25 17.08 -14.35
N ASP A 33 -2.57 17.67 -13.21
CA ASP A 33 -2.72 19.12 -13.04
C ASP A 33 -1.40 19.85 -13.33
N ILE A 34 -0.28 19.35 -12.81
CA ILE A 34 1.06 19.91 -13.03
C ILE A 34 1.45 19.85 -14.52
N ASN A 35 1.08 18.78 -15.22
CA ASN A 35 1.42 18.58 -16.63
C ASN A 35 0.35 19.12 -17.60
N GLY A 36 -0.73 19.73 -17.09
CA GLY A 36 -1.79 20.31 -17.88
C GLY A 36 -2.58 19.29 -18.71
N ILE A 37 -2.75 18.07 -18.19
CA ILE A 37 -3.52 17.02 -18.88
C ILE A 37 -5.02 17.34 -18.77
N PRO A 38 -5.74 17.50 -19.90
CA PRO A 38 -7.18 17.75 -19.92
C PRO A 38 -7.94 16.66 -19.16
N GLU A 39 -8.97 17.04 -18.37
CA GLU A 39 -9.74 16.11 -17.53
C GLU A 39 -10.33 14.93 -18.32
N ASP A 40 -10.72 15.17 -19.57
CA ASP A 40 -11.26 14.16 -20.50
C ASP A 40 -10.20 13.17 -21.03
N GLU A 41 -8.92 13.51 -20.90
CA GLU A 41 -7.78 12.64 -21.27
C GLU A 41 -7.17 11.94 -20.05
N GLN A 42 -7.53 12.32 -18.82
CA GLN A 42 -6.96 11.71 -17.61
C GLN A 42 -7.43 10.28 -17.37
N MET A 43 -8.63 9.93 -17.84
CA MET A 43 -9.27 8.64 -17.56
C MET A 43 -10.21 8.21 -18.70
N PRO A 44 -10.19 6.94 -19.14
CA PRO A 44 -9.28 5.87 -18.73
C PRO A 44 -7.85 6.12 -19.21
N ILE A 45 -6.88 5.70 -18.41
CA ILE A 45 -5.46 6.02 -18.62
C ILE A 45 -4.91 5.18 -19.77
N ASP A 46 -4.40 5.83 -20.82
CA ASP A 46 -3.68 5.16 -21.91
C ASP A 46 -2.26 4.73 -21.48
N SER A 47 -1.64 3.83 -22.24
CA SER A 47 -0.32 3.27 -21.90
C SER A 47 0.80 4.31 -21.89
N VAL A 48 0.73 5.33 -22.75
CA VAL A 48 1.75 6.38 -22.84
C VAL A 48 1.67 7.29 -21.62
N LEU A 49 0.47 7.73 -21.27
CA LEU A 49 0.27 8.60 -20.10
C LEU A 49 0.62 7.87 -18.80
N LEU A 50 0.27 6.58 -18.68
CA LEU A 50 0.67 5.74 -17.56
C LEU A 50 2.20 5.59 -17.45
N ALA A 51 2.89 5.42 -18.59
CA ALA A 51 4.35 5.35 -18.65
C ALA A 51 5.00 6.69 -18.26
N CYS A 52 4.45 7.82 -18.71
CA CYS A 52 4.93 9.16 -18.36
C CYS A 52 4.83 9.41 -16.84
N PHE A 53 3.69 9.06 -16.23
CA PHE A 53 3.51 9.15 -14.79
C PHE A 53 4.49 8.23 -14.04
N ALA A 54 4.68 7.00 -14.50
CA ALA A 54 5.66 6.09 -13.91
C ALA A 54 7.08 6.67 -13.96
N ALA A 55 7.48 7.22 -15.09
CA ALA A 55 8.80 7.83 -15.26
C ALA A 55 9.02 9.03 -14.33
N ASN A 56 7.98 9.83 -14.07
CA ASN A 56 8.05 10.95 -13.12
C ASN A 56 8.36 10.52 -11.69
N ALA A 57 7.96 9.31 -11.30
CA ALA A 57 8.24 8.76 -9.97
C ALA A 57 9.69 8.24 -9.80
N ALA A 58 10.44 8.08 -10.89
CA ALA A 58 11.79 7.52 -10.86
C ALA A 58 12.72 8.30 -9.91
N GLY A 59 13.40 7.58 -9.02
CA GLY A 59 14.37 8.17 -8.08
C GLY A 59 13.77 8.97 -6.92
N SER A 60 12.47 9.27 -6.94
CA SER A 60 11.83 10.16 -5.97
C SER A 60 11.03 9.43 -4.90
N ILE A 61 10.55 8.21 -5.18
CA ILE A 61 9.73 7.41 -4.27
C ILE A 61 10.28 5.99 -4.15
N GLY A 62 10.04 5.37 -2.99
CA GLY A 62 10.32 3.96 -2.78
C GLY A 62 9.40 3.02 -3.56
N ILE A 63 9.87 1.80 -3.82
CA ILE A 63 9.16 0.80 -4.62
C ILE A 63 7.77 0.49 -4.03
N SER A 64 7.67 0.33 -2.70
CA SER A 64 6.40 0.02 -2.04
C SER A 64 5.35 1.12 -2.18
N GLY A 65 5.76 2.39 -2.05
CA GLY A 65 4.87 3.53 -2.26
C GLY A 65 4.41 3.62 -3.72
N PHE A 66 5.34 3.39 -4.65
CA PHE A 66 5.06 3.37 -6.07
C PHE A 66 4.10 2.24 -6.50
N ASP A 67 4.32 1.01 -6.02
CA ASP A 67 3.44 -0.13 -6.30
C ASP A 67 2.03 0.12 -5.71
N ASN A 68 1.92 0.80 -4.56
CA ASN A 68 0.63 1.20 -4.00
C ASN A 68 -0.09 2.25 -4.88
N TRP A 69 0.64 3.22 -5.44
CA TRP A 69 0.05 4.19 -6.38
C TRP A 69 -0.54 3.49 -7.60
N PHE A 70 0.24 2.60 -8.23
CA PHE A 70 -0.20 1.82 -9.39
C PHE A 70 -1.38 0.90 -9.06
N SER A 71 -1.40 0.31 -7.87
CA SER A 71 -2.52 -0.51 -7.39
C SER A 71 -3.81 0.32 -7.25
N GLY A 72 -3.70 1.58 -6.80
CA GLY A 72 -4.84 2.52 -6.77
C GLY A 72 -5.38 2.85 -8.17
N LEU A 73 -4.49 3.10 -9.13
CA LEU A 73 -4.86 3.33 -10.53
C LEU A 73 -5.53 2.10 -11.16
N GLN A 74 -4.96 0.92 -10.96
CA GLN A 74 -5.54 -0.33 -11.45
C GLN A 74 -6.90 -0.58 -10.81
N ALA A 75 -7.04 -0.36 -9.52
CA ALA A 75 -8.29 -0.53 -8.79
C ALA A 75 -9.39 0.39 -9.37
N TRP A 76 -9.08 1.64 -9.71
CA TRP A 76 -10.02 2.51 -10.39
C TRP A 76 -10.51 1.93 -11.73
N HIS A 77 -9.60 1.44 -12.57
CA HIS A 77 -9.97 0.83 -13.85
C HIS A 77 -10.87 -0.40 -13.65
N VAL A 78 -10.51 -1.29 -12.71
CA VAL A 78 -11.30 -2.47 -12.38
C VAL A 78 -12.69 -2.08 -11.84
N TYR A 79 -12.77 -1.09 -10.96
CA TYR A 79 -14.03 -0.61 -10.39
C TYR A 79 -14.99 -0.05 -11.44
N HIS A 80 -14.43 0.68 -12.42
CA HIS A 80 -15.17 1.27 -13.53
C HIS A 80 -15.33 0.33 -14.72
N ASN A 81 -14.82 -0.91 -14.64
CA ASN A 81 -14.83 -1.89 -15.72
C ASN A 81 -14.20 -1.34 -17.02
N MET A 82 -13.08 -0.64 -16.87
CA MET A 82 -12.26 -0.07 -17.94
C MET A 82 -10.99 -0.90 -18.17
N GLN A 83 -10.42 -0.81 -19.36
CA GLN A 83 -9.18 -1.51 -19.70
C GLN A 83 -8.00 -0.98 -18.87
N TRP A 84 -7.25 -1.87 -18.25
CA TRP A 84 -6.02 -1.53 -17.55
C TRP A 84 -4.81 -1.79 -18.44
N ASN A 85 -4.04 -0.74 -18.73
CA ASN A 85 -2.86 -0.81 -19.61
C ASN A 85 -1.55 -1.07 -18.87
N GLY A 86 -1.58 -1.40 -17.57
CA GLY A 86 -0.36 -1.66 -16.82
C GLY A 86 0.44 -2.87 -17.32
N GLY A 87 -0.18 -3.79 -18.06
CA GLY A 87 0.50 -4.94 -18.69
C GLY A 87 1.14 -4.64 -20.05
N ASP A 88 1.03 -3.41 -20.57
CA ASP A 88 1.64 -2.99 -21.82
C ASP A 88 3.18 -3.11 -21.75
N GLU A 89 3.82 -3.57 -22.83
CA GLU A 89 5.26 -3.84 -22.86
C GLU A 89 6.10 -2.60 -22.59
N TYR A 90 5.68 -1.44 -23.13
CA TYR A 90 6.38 -0.18 -22.92
C TYR A 90 6.23 0.28 -21.47
N VAL A 91 5.03 0.16 -20.90
CA VAL A 91 4.81 0.44 -19.47
C VAL A 91 5.71 -0.46 -18.60
N GLN A 92 5.74 -1.77 -18.85
CA GLN A 92 6.58 -2.71 -18.11
C GLN A 92 8.08 -2.39 -18.20
N LEU A 93 8.56 -1.95 -19.37
CA LEU A 93 9.93 -1.50 -19.55
C LEU A 93 10.25 -0.30 -18.66
N ILE A 94 9.36 0.70 -18.62
CA ILE A 94 9.52 1.88 -17.76
C ILE A 94 9.46 1.50 -16.28
N LEU A 95 8.52 0.65 -15.86
CA LEU A 95 8.42 0.17 -14.48
C LEU A 95 9.70 -0.55 -14.04
N SER A 96 10.32 -1.33 -14.92
CA SER A 96 11.62 -1.95 -14.66
C SER A 96 12.72 -0.91 -14.40
N GLY A 97 12.74 0.17 -15.20
CA GLY A 97 13.65 1.31 -15.01
C GLY A 97 13.41 2.02 -13.68
N VAL A 98 12.16 2.36 -13.37
CA VAL A 98 11.76 3.03 -12.11
C VAL A 98 12.22 2.23 -10.90
N ARG A 99 11.99 0.91 -10.89
CA ARG A 99 12.41 0.04 -9.79
C ARG A 99 13.92 0.00 -9.60
N LYS A 100 14.70 0.05 -10.69
CA LYS A 100 16.18 0.12 -10.62
C LYS A 100 16.69 1.47 -10.14
N LEU A 101 15.95 2.54 -10.41
CA LEU A 101 16.26 3.91 -9.99
C LEU A 101 15.71 4.24 -8.61
N ALA A 102 14.90 3.37 -8.00
CA ALA A 102 14.36 3.59 -6.68
C ALA A 102 15.51 3.82 -5.68
N PRO A 103 15.38 4.82 -4.79
CA PRO A 103 16.44 5.16 -3.87
C PRO A 103 16.73 3.97 -2.96
N SER A 104 18.00 3.63 -2.78
CA SER A 104 18.45 2.51 -1.94
C SER A 104 18.05 2.69 -0.46
N SER A 105 17.80 3.92 -0.02
CA SER A 105 17.21 4.23 1.29
C SER A 105 15.77 3.78 1.45
N SER A 106 15.05 3.45 0.36
CA SER A 106 13.67 2.96 0.42
C SER A 106 13.56 1.46 0.65
N THR A 107 14.64 0.72 0.45
CA THR A 107 14.75 -0.69 0.81
C THR A 107 15.27 -0.79 2.24
N HIS A 108 14.39 -1.17 3.16
CA HIS A 108 14.79 -1.46 4.53
C HIS A 108 15.15 -2.94 4.63
N ASP A 109 16.26 -3.24 5.31
CA ASP A 109 16.57 -4.63 5.65
C ASP A 109 15.42 -5.24 6.44
N PRO A 110 15.13 -6.54 6.24
CA PRO A 110 14.16 -7.26 7.05
C PRO A 110 14.43 -7.01 8.53
N ARG A 111 13.37 -6.65 9.28
CA ARG A 111 13.51 -6.47 10.72
C ARG A 111 13.94 -7.81 11.34
N PRO A 112 14.90 -7.80 12.29
CA PRO A 112 15.28 -9.04 12.96
C PRO A 112 14.07 -9.65 13.67
N PRO A 113 14.00 -10.98 13.78
CA PRO A 113 12.88 -11.64 14.45
C PRO A 113 12.80 -11.21 15.91
N VAL A 114 11.59 -11.18 16.45
CA VAL A 114 11.40 -11.05 17.90
C VAL A 114 12.01 -12.29 18.56
N GLN A 115 12.86 -12.10 19.57
CA GLN A 115 13.55 -13.16 20.29
C GLN A 115 13.02 -13.26 21.72
N LEU A 116 13.30 -14.38 22.39
CA LEU A 116 12.92 -14.59 23.79
C LEU A 116 13.49 -13.51 24.72
N ALA A 117 14.69 -13.01 24.44
CA ALA A 117 15.31 -11.90 25.19
C ALA A 117 14.45 -10.62 25.15
N HIS A 118 13.70 -10.38 24.08
CA HIS A 118 12.76 -9.24 24.03
C HIS A 118 11.56 -9.47 24.94
N LEU A 119 11.07 -10.71 25.05
CA LEU A 119 9.97 -11.07 25.96
C LEU A 119 10.42 -10.95 27.41
N GLU A 120 11.62 -11.42 27.75
CA GLU A 120 12.21 -11.27 29.08
C GLU A 120 12.34 -9.79 29.47
N ALA A 121 12.87 -8.95 28.57
CA ALA A 121 12.98 -7.51 28.82
C ALA A 121 11.62 -6.82 29.02
N ILE A 122 10.56 -7.28 28.35
CA ILE A 122 9.19 -6.79 28.57
C ILE A 122 8.68 -7.29 29.93
N TYR A 123 8.87 -8.56 30.26
CA TYR A 123 8.42 -9.15 31.52
C TYR A 123 8.98 -8.41 32.74
N ASP A 124 10.26 -8.06 32.70
CA ASP A 124 10.97 -7.44 33.83
C ASP A 124 10.46 -6.04 34.20
N VAL A 125 9.77 -5.34 33.29
CA VAL A 125 9.26 -3.98 33.50
C VAL A 125 7.76 -3.93 33.83
N LEU A 126 7.05 -5.06 33.79
CA LEU A 126 5.61 -5.13 34.03
C LEU A 126 5.28 -5.35 35.51
N ASP A 127 4.27 -4.64 36.01
CA ASP A 127 3.68 -4.89 37.33
C ASP A 127 2.47 -5.82 37.22
N PHE A 128 2.63 -7.09 37.56
CA PHE A 128 1.55 -8.07 37.49
C PHE A 128 0.43 -7.88 38.53
N LEU A 129 0.56 -6.94 39.48
CA LEU A 129 -0.55 -6.50 40.32
C LEU A 129 -1.47 -5.52 39.58
N ASN A 130 -0.98 -4.88 38.53
CA ASN A 130 -1.76 -4.07 37.62
C ASN A 130 -2.40 -4.96 36.54
N SER A 131 -3.74 -4.94 36.47
CA SER A 131 -4.50 -5.71 35.49
C SER A 131 -4.18 -5.34 34.04
N TYR A 132 -3.77 -4.09 33.79
CA TYR A 132 -3.37 -3.63 32.45
C TYR A 132 -2.08 -4.32 32.00
N ASP A 133 -1.04 -4.30 32.84
CA ASP A 133 0.26 -4.91 32.55
C ASP A 133 0.14 -6.43 32.38
N ALA A 134 -0.69 -7.08 33.20
CA ALA A 134 -1.01 -8.50 33.04
C ALA A 134 -1.70 -8.81 31.70
N ALA A 135 -2.61 -7.93 31.24
CA ALA A 135 -3.26 -8.05 29.94
C ALA A 135 -2.27 -7.81 28.78
N CYS A 136 -1.39 -6.82 28.89
CA CYS A 136 -0.32 -6.59 27.92
C CYS A 136 0.59 -7.81 27.79
N TRP A 137 0.97 -8.44 28.91
CA TRP A 137 1.77 -9.67 28.89
C TRP A 137 1.06 -10.82 28.17
N ALA A 138 -0.23 -11.02 28.44
CA ALA A 138 -1.03 -12.03 27.75
C ALA A 138 -1.03 -11.80 26.22
N VAL A 139 -1.24 -10.55 25.77
CA VAL A 139 -1.18 -10.17 24.35
C VAL A 139 0.20 -10.46 23.75
N VAL A 140 1.29 -10.12 24.44
CA VAL A 140 2.66 -10.39 23.99
C VAL A 140 2.89 -11.89 23.82
N CYS A 141 2.50 -12.71 24.80
CA CYS A 141 2.63 -14.16 24.71
C CYS A 141 1.79 -14.74 23.56
N THR A 142 0.54 -14.31 23.40
CA THR A 142 -0.32 -14.78 22.31
C THR A 142 0.23 -14.39 20.94
N ALA A 143 0.71 -13.15 20.78
CA ALA A 143 1.34 -12.69 19.54
C ALA A 143 2.60 -13.50 19.21
N PHE A 144 3.50 -13.68 20.18
CA PHE A 144 4.77 -14.36 19.97
C PHE A 144 4.61 -15.86 19.67
N TRP A 145 3.85 -16.57 20.49
CA TRP A 145 3.68 -18.03 20.35
C TRP A 145 2.64 -18.42 19.31
N GLY A 146 1.64 -17.56 19.09
CA GLY A 146 0.63 -17.74 18.04
C GLY A 146 1.10 -17.25 16.67
N VAL A 147 2.25 -16.57 16.58
CA VAL A 147 2.71 -15.89 15.36
C VAL A 147 1.61 -14.95 14.82
N ALA A 148 0.86 -14.33 15.73
CA ALA A 148 -0.29 -13.52 15.41
C ALA A 148 0.14 -12.07 15.13
N GLN A 149 -0.58 -11.39 14.24
CA GLN A 149 -0.38 -9.96 14.04
C GLN A 149 -0.96 -9.20 15.24
N LEU A 150 -0.34 -8.08 15.64
CA LEU A 150 -0.84 -7.30 16.78
C LEU A 150 -2.31 -6.91 16.61
N GLY A 151 -2.72 -6.54 15.38
CA GLY A 151 -4.11 -6.21 15.06
C GLY A 151 -5.12 -7.37 15.21
N GLU A 152 -4.66 -8.62 15.37
CA GLU A 152 -5.53 -9.78 15.63
C GLU A 152 -5.76 -10.01 17.13
N VAL A 153 -4.83 -9.56 17.98
CA VAL A 153 -4.82 -9.81 19.42
C VAL A 153 -5.11 -8.57 20.27
N THR A 154 -5.22 -7.40 19.64
CA THR A 154 -5.60 -6.13 20.29
C THR A 154 -6.91 -5.60 19.71
N VAL A 155 -7.73 -4.95 20.56
CA VAL A 155 -9.01 -4.30 20.22
C VAL A 155 -8.88 -2.79 20.09
#